data_AF-A0A354K508-F1
#
_entry.id   AF-A0A354K508-F1
#
_cell.length_a   1.000
_cell.length_b   1.000
_cell.length_c   1.000
_cell.angle_alpha   90.00
_cell.angle_beta   90.00
_cell.angle_gamma   90.00
#
_symmetry.space_group_name_H-M   'P 1'
#
loop_
_entity.id
_entity.type
_entity.pdbx_description
1 polymer ?
#
loop_
_entity_poly.entity_id
_entity_poly.type
_entity_poly.pdbx_seq_one_letter_code
_entity_poly.pdbx_strand_id
1 'polypeptide(L)'
;METAAAAEEKVNRLRGGILLMLALLTAAAGGAAERFAPHPVRYEMRRDLSIYFTNADEIVRTIRTALKRRDPYFDIEYRSHRNNMDDLAVIVRELMARAFDETGDPAEGDCLYHQYGGYDMTYTYTMDGGTYCYTLHIVPVLYTTREQEAAAEEKVKQVLADLDLPQSAGAYEKIAAVHDYLAAHTAYDTVHRKNEHYHIKSTVYGALVYGRAACQGYAVTACRLLRELGVPCCVITGTLTYPDGSAEAHAWNLTAIDGQWYNLDVTMDVQDGTRTHFLCTDADLPAYTRDAQYADAEFCAQHPVAAARYPA
;
A
#
# COMPACT_ATOMS: atom_id res chain seq x y z
N MET A 1 4.02 -45.41 26.44
CA MET A 1 3.82 -45.33 24.98
C MET A 1 2.94 -44.14 24.72
N GLU A 2 3.54 -42.95 24.63
CA GLU A 2 2.84 -41.74 24.18
C GLU A 2 2.56 -41.90 22.69
N THR A 3 1.29 -41.90 22.34
CA THR A 3 0.83 -41.87 20.96
C THR A 3 1.23 -40.54 20.34
N ALA A 4 2.14 -40.58 19.36
CA ALA A 4 2.39 -39.47 18.45
C ALA A 4 1.05 -39.08 17.81
N ALA A 5 0.48 -37.95 18.22
CA ALA A 5 -0.70 -37.40 17.58
C ALA A 5 -0.32 -37.02 16.15
N ALA A 6 -1.07 -37.57 15.18
CA ALA A 6 -0.84 -37.39 13.76
C ALA A 6 -0.77 -35.90 13.39
N ALA A 7 0.15 -35.54 12.49
CA ALA A 7 0.14 -34.25 11.81
C ALA A 7 -1.18 -34.14 11.04
N GLU A 8 -2.12 -33.34 11.54
CA GLU A 8 -3.39 -33.08 10.86
C GLU A 8 -3.15 -32.00 9.81
N GLU A 9 -2.94 -32.42 8.55
CA GLU A 9 -2.83 -31.51 7.41
C GLU A 9 -4.24 -31.02 7.01
N LYS A 10 -4.65 -29.88 7.55
CA LYS A 10 -5.88 -29.21 7.13
C LYS A 10 -5.55 -28.09 6.14
N VAL A 11 -5.73 -28.40 4.85
CA VAL A 11 -5.64 -27.42 3.75
C VAL A 11 -6.91 -26.57 3.74
N ASN A 12 -6.95 -25.51 4.56
CA ASN A 12 -7.99 -24.49 4.48
C ASN A 12 -7.50 -23.31 3.64
N ARG A 13 -7.96 -23.21 2.38
CA ARG A 13 -7.73 -22.00 1.55
C ARG A 13 -8.57 -20.85 2.08
N LEU A 14 -7.96 -19.99 2.87
CA LEU A 14 -8.54 -18.72 3.31
C LEU A 14 -8.00 -17.61 2.41
N ARG A 15 -8.86 -17.01 1.59
CA ARG A 15 -8.53 -15.78 0.85
C ARG A 15 -8.69 -14.59 1.80
N GLY A 16 -7.57 -14.04 2.24
CA GLY A 16 -7.55 -12.76 2.95
C GLY A 16 -7.71 -11.61 1.96
N GLY A 17 -8.94 -11.14 1.75
CA GLY A 17 -9.24 -9.90 1.04
C GLY A 17 -9.31 -8.70 1.99
N ILE A 18 -9.13 -7.49 1.44
CA ILE A 18 -9.07 -6.20 2.14
C ILE A 18 -10.26 -6.06 3.10
N LEU A 19 -10.00 -6.10 4.41
CA LEU A 19 -10.95 -5.65 5.43
C LEU A 19 -10.21 -4.90 6.55
N LEU A 20 -10.66 -3.66 6.72
CA LEU A 20 -10.21 -2.57 7.57
C LEU A 20 -9.94 -2.93 9.04
N MET A 21 -8.95 -2.27 9.66
CA MET A 21 -8.93 -2.03 11.11
C MET A 21 -8.55 -0.58 11.42
N LEU A 22 -9.41 0.09 12.19
CA LEU A 22 -9.11 1.35 12.88
C LEU A 22 -7.94 1.16 13.85
N ALA A 23 -6.92 1.99 13.75
CA ALA A 23 -5.86 2.09 14.75
C ALA A 23 -6.16 3.27 15.68
N LEU A 24 -6.74 3.01 16.85
CA LEU A 24 -6.86 4.02 17.90
C LEU A 24 -5.47 4.46 18.38
N LEU A 25 -4.98 5.62 17.93
CA LEU A 25 -3.80 6.30 18.47
C LEU A 25 -4.19 7.63 19.11
N THR A 26 -3.89 7.77 20.40
CA THR A 26 -4.04 9.01 21.17
C THR A 26 -2.95 10.01 20.78
N ALA A 27 -3.33 11.18 20.26
CA ALA A 27 -2.42 12.24 19.83
C ALA A 27 -1.93 13.12 20.99
N ALA A 28 -0.62 13.42 21.01
CA ALA A 28 -0.05 14.59 21.67
C ALA A 28 0.52 15.53 20.59
N ALA A 29 0.21 16.82 20.71
CA ALA A 29 0.54 17.85 19.72
C ALA A 29 2.03 18.25 19.75
N GLY A 30 2.67 18.32 18.58
CA GLY A 30 4.05 18.77 18.34
C GLY A 30 4.25 19.24 16.89
N GLY A 31 5.31 20.01 16.61
CA GLY A 31 5.44 20.99 15.52
C GLY A 31 5.45 20.46 14.07
N ALA A 32 5.26 21.36 13.10
CA ALA A 32 4.95 21.10 11.69
C ALA A 32 5.92 20.20 10.89
N ALA A 33 7.13 19.91 11.39
CA ALA A 33 8.06 18.94 10.78
C ALA A 33 7.92 17.52 11.36
N GLU A 34 7.33 17.37 12.55
CA GLU A 34 7.08 16.07 13.18
C GLU A 34 5.81 15.39 12.63
N ARG A 35 4.91 16.15 11.98
CA ARG A 35 3.60 15.66 11.49
C ARG A 35 3.67 14.58 10.40
N PHE A 36 4.82 14.41 9.76
CA PHE A 36 5.01 13.49 8.65
C PHE A 36 6.07 12.42 8.94
N ALA A 37 6.57 12.34 10.17
CA ALA A 37 7.47 11.28 10.57
C ALA A 37 6.67 9.98 10.81
N PRO A 38 7.10 8.83 10.28
CA PRO A 38 6.46 7.55 10.59
C PRO A 38 6.58 7.31 12.10
N HIS A 39 5.45 7.28 12.80
CA HIS A 39 5.44 6.87 14.20
C HIS A 39 5.73 5.38 14.25
N PRO A 40 6.64 4.90 15.14
CA PRO A 40 6.83 3.47 15.32
C PRO A 40 5.50 2.88 15.82
N VAL A 41 4.79 2.21 14.92
CA VAL A 41 3.52 1.59 15.22
C VAL A 41 3.80 0.41 16.14
N ARG A 42 3.49 0.58 17.43
CA ARG A 42 3.52 -0.53 18.39
C ARG A 42 2.31 -1.40 18.13
N TYR A 43 2.52 -2.67 17.84
CA TYR A 43 1.42 -3.59 17.67
C TYR A 43 0.74 -3.87 19.03
N GLU A 44 -0.45 -3.32 19.22
CA GLU A 44 -1.34 -3.68 20.33
C GLU A 44 -2.31 -4.77 19.88
N MET A 45 -2.02 -6.01 20.27
CA MET A 45 -2.89 -7.18 20.06
C MET A 45 -4.27 -6.97 20.68
N ARG A 46 -5.32 -7.40 19.98
CA ARG A 46 -6.64 -7.50 20.58
C ARG A 46 -6.63 -8.56 21.70
N ARG A 47 -7.19 -8.22 22.86
CA ARG A 47 -7.19 -9.09 24.05
C ARG A 47 -8.25 -10.19 24.02
N ASP A 48 -9.11 -10.22 23.00
CA ASP A 48 -10.18 -11.19 22.81
C ASP A 48 -9.73 -12.43 22.01
N LEU A 49 -8.51 -12.46 21.49
CA LEU A 49 -7.94 -13.61 20.76
C LEU A 49 -7.31 -14.64 21.71
N SER A 50 -7.34 -15.92 21.31
CA SER A 50 -6.74 -17.02 22.07
C SER A 50 -5.22 -17.15 21.93
N ILE A 51 -4.59 -16.37 21.03
CA ILE A 51 -3.13 -16.24 20.87
C ILE A 51 -2.76 -14.76 20.86
N TYR A 52 -1.59 -14.45 21.43
CA TYR A 52 -0.85 -13.22 21.14
C TYR A 52 0.64 -13.51 20.94
N PHE A 53 1.28 -12.79 20.02
CA PHE A 53 2.72 -12.88 19.81
C PHE A 53 3.45 -11.89 20.71
N THR A 54 4.41 -12.35 21.51
CA THR A 54 5.25 -11.47 22.34
C THR A 54 6.29 -10.69 21.53
N ASN A 55 6.53 -11.10 20.28
CA ASN A 55 7.46 -10.49 19.34
C ASN A 55 6.76 -10.11 18.01
N ALA A 56 5.49 -9.72 18.06
CA ALA A 56 4.70 -9.39 16.87
C ALA A 56 5.40 -8.40 15.92
N ASP A 57 6.05 -7.36 16.46
CA ASP A 57 6.78 -6.37 15.65
C ASP A 57 7.92 -6.98 14.81
N GLU A 58 8.54 -8.06 15.29
CA GLU A 58 9.57 -8.80 14.54
C GLU A 58 8.97 -9.66 13.43
N ILE A 59 7.83 -10.30 13.72
CA ILE A 59 7.08 -11.09 12.74
C ILE A 59 6.60 -10.16 11.61
N VAL A 60 5.99 -9.03 11.96
CA VAL A 60 5.54 -8.00 10.99
C VAL A 60 6.70 -7.50 10.11
N ARG A 61 7.88 -7.24 10.71
CA ARG A 61 9.08 -6.87 9.93
C ARG A 61 9.53 -7.98 8.98
N THR A 62 9.44 -9.24 9.41
CA THR A 62 9.81 -10.39 8.60
C THR A 62 8.88 -10.55 7.40
N ILE A 63 7.56 -10.46 7.65
CA ILE A 63 6.53 -10.47 6.62
C ILE A 63 6.78 -9.37 5.60
N ARG A 64 6.93 -8.11 6.05
CA ARG A 64 7.19 -6.97 5.17
C ARG A 64 8.43 -7.17 4.32
N THR A 65 9.51 -7.67 4.92
CA THR A 65 10.75 -7.97 4.20
C THR A 65 10.54 -9.02 3.11
N ALA A 66 9.80 -10.09 3.41
CA ALA A 66 9.47 -11.13 2.43
C ALA A 66 8.64 -10.57 1.26
N LEU A 67 7.63 -9.75 1.57
CA LEU A 67 6.80 -9.06 0.57
C LEU A 67 7.64 -8.13 -0.33
N LYS A 68 8.54 -7.31 0.25
CA LYS A 68 9.44 -6.44 -0.53
C LYS A 68 10.41 -7.22 -1.41
N ARG A 69 10.90 -8.37 -0.99
CA ARG A 69 11.79 -9.21 -1.81
C ARG A 69 11.06 -10.01 -2.88
N ARG A 70 9.71 -9.94 -2.87
CA ARG A 70 8.83 -10.74 -3.73
C ARG A 70 9.11 -12.22 -3.52
N ASP A 71 9.26 -12.62 -2.26
CA ASP A 71 9.45 -14.01 -1.90
C ASP A 71 8.16 -14.79 -2.27
N PRO A 72 8.27 -15.98 -2.90
CA PRO A 72 7.10 -16.71 -3.39
C PRO A 72 6.22 -17.25 -2.26
N TYR A 73 6.78 -17.41 -1.08
CA TYR A 73 6.10 -17.74 0.17
C TYR A 73 6.97 -17.37 1.37
N PHE A 74 6.38 -17.37 2.55
CA PHE A 74 7.10 -17.33 3.83
C PHE A 74 6.32 -18.10 4.90
N ASP A 75 7.03 -18.59 5.90
CA ASP A 75 6.45 -19.36 6.99
C ASP A 75 6.48 -18.56 8.30
N ILE A 76 5.42 -18.70 9.10
CA ILE A 76 5.36 -18.21 10.48
C ILE A 76 5.23 -19.42 11.40
N GLU A 77 6.24 -19.64 12.23
CA GLU A 77 6.26 -20.73 13.20
C GLU A 77 6.02 -20.22 14.61
N TYR A 78 5.16 -20.89 15.36
CA TYR A 78 4.94 -20.53 16.76
C TYR A 78 4.41 -21.69 17.60
N ARG A 79 4.52 -21.53 18.93
CA ARG A 79 4.06 -22.51 19.91
C ARG A 79 2.90 -21.98 20.72
N SER A 80 1.97 -22.85 21.09
CA SER A 80 0.83 -22.52 21.95
C SER A 80 0.46 -23.66 22.89
N HIS A 81 -0.01 -23.30 24.08
CA HIS A 81 -0.55 -24.25 25.06
C HIS A 81 -2.03 -24.59 24.85
N ARG A 82 -2.67 -23.98 23.83
CA ARG A 82 -4.06 -24.23 23.46
C ARG A 82 -4.15 -24.47 21.95
N ASN A 83 -5.20 -25.16 21.53
CA ASN A 83 -5.56 -25.18 20.12
C ASN A 83 -6.09 -23.80 19.73
N ASN A 84 -5.61 -23.26 18.61
CA ASN A 84 -5.97 -21.93 18.13
C ASN A 84 -6.42 -21.89 16.66
N MET A 85 -6.86 -23.02 16.12
CA MET A 85 -7.25 -23.15 14.71
C MET A 85 -8.26 -22.08 14.27
N ASP A 86 -9.19 -21.70 15.14
CA ASP A 86 -10.26 -20.74 14.84
C ASP A 86 -9.74 -19.29 14.68
N ASP A 87 -8.61 -18.96 15.32
CA ASP A 87 -8.06 -17.61 15.33
C ASP A 87 -6.95 -17.38 14.28
N LEU A 88 -6.46 -18.44 13.62
CA LEU A 88 -5.37 -18.37 12.65
C LEU A 88 -5.63 -17.38 11.51
N ALA A 89 -6.84 -17.40 10.96
CA ALA A 89 -7.21 -16.51 9.86
C ALA A 89 -7.21 -15.05 10.30
N VAL A 90 -7.66 -14.78 11.52
CA VAL A 90 -7.74 -13.44 12.08
C VAL A 90 -6.36 -12.91 12.39
N ILE A 91 -5.51 -13.72 13.02
CA ILE A 91 -4.17 -13.29 13.42
C ILE A 91 -3.27 -13.02 12.21
N VAL A 92 -3.33 -13.87 11.16
CA VAL A 92 -2.55 -13.62 9.95
C VAL A 92 -3.07 -12.40 9.21
N ARG A 93 -4.39 -12.17 9.19
CA ARG A 93 -4.94 -10.93 8.62
C ARG A 93 -4.43 -9.68 9.36
N GLU A 94 -4.40 -9.70 10.68
CA GLU A 94 -3.88 -8.59 11.49
C GLU A 94 -2.37 -8.37 11.24
N LEU A 95 -1.56 -9.43 11.24
CA LEU A 95 -0.12 -9.35 10.96
C LEU A 95 0.16 -8.83 9.55
N MET A 96 -0.59 -9.31 8.55
CA MET A 96 -0.47 -8.86 7.16
C MET A 96 -0.87 -7.40 7.01
N ALA A 97 -1.96 -6.96 7.64
CA ALA A 97 -2.36 -5.55 7.62
C ALA A 97 -1.24 -4.65 8.15
N ARG A 98 -0.64 -5.02 9.29
CA ARG A 98 0.49 -4.28 9.90
C ARG A 98 1.77 -4.32 9.07
N ALA A 99 1.96 -5.33 8.24
CA ALA A 99 3.09 -5.38 7.32
C ALA A 99 3.04 -4.25 6.27
N PHE A 100 1.87 -3.62 6.08
CA PHE A 100 1.69 -2.46 5.22
C PHE A 100 1.65 -1.13 5.96
N ASP A 101 1.91 -1.10 7.28
CA ASP A 101 2.04 0.16 8.02
C ASP A 101 3.15 1.04 7.41
N GLU A 102 2.94 2.36 7.48
CA GLU A 102 3.88 3.37 6.98
C GLU A 102 5.19 3.37 7.78
N THR A 103 6.34 3.32 7.09
CA THR A 103 7.67 3.19 7.71
C THR A 103 8.65 4.30 7.31
N GLY A 104 8.26 5.18 6.39
CA GLY A 104 9.13 6.19 5.78
C GLY A 104 10.01 5.66 4.64
N ASP A 105 10.07 4.35 4.42
CA ASP A 105 10.70 3.77 3.23
C ASP A 105 9.79 3.99 2.00
N PRO A 106 10.24 4.63 0.92
CA PRO A 106 9.42 4.89 -0.27
C PRO A 106 8.86 3.62 -0.95
N ALA A 107 9.49 2.46 -0.75
CA ALA A 107 9.07 1.17 -1.29
C ALA A 107 8.09 0.40 -0.40
N GLU A 108 7.83 0.86 0.82
CA GLU A 108 6.95 0.23 1.81
C GLU A 108 5.59 0.97 1.89
N GLY A 109 4.79 0.68 2.92
CA GLY A 109 3.50 1.33 3.13
C GLY A 109 2.57 1.15 1.94
N ASP A 110 1.97 2.25 1.51
CA ASP A 110 1.11 2.36 0.33
C ASP A 110 1.74 1.75 -0.93
N CYS A 111 3.03 1.99 -1.17
CA CYS A 111 3.67 1.52 -2.40
C CYS A 111 3.69 -0.02 -2.48
N LEU A 112 3.84 -0.69 -1.34
CA LEU A 112 3.79 -2.14 -1.26
C LEU A 112 2.34 -2.65 -1.23
N TYR A 113 1.47 -1.98 -0.47
CA TYR A 113 0.05 -2.34 -0.32
C TYR A 113 -0.69 -2.31 -1.66
N HIS A 114 -0.50 -1.26 -2.46
CA HIS A 114 -1.14 -1.12 -3.78
C HIS A 114 -0.48 -1.97 -4.87
N GLN A 115 0.48 -2.84 -4.54
CA GLN A 115 1.06 -3.81 -5.48
C GLN A 115 0.85 -5.26 -5.03
N TYR A 116 -0.17 -5.45 -4.19
CA TYR A 116 -0.50 -6.70 -3.51
C TYR A 116 -2.00 -7.02 -3.66
N GLY A 117 -2.32 -8.29 -3.93
CA GLY A 117 -3.66 -8.77 -4.27
C GLY A 117 -4.27 -9.74 -3.28
N GLY A 118 -3.70 -9.90 -2.08
CA GLY A 118 -4.13 -10.90 -1.09
C GLY A 118 -3.08 -11.99 -0.88
N TYR A 119 -3.44 -13.00 -0.09
CA TYR A 119 -2.61 -14.18 0.14
C TYR A 119 -3.48 -15.44 0.17
N ASP A 120 -2.87 -16.56 -0.18
CA ASP A 120 -3.33 -17.89 0.23
C ASP A 120 -2.52 -18.31 1.47
N MET A 121 -3.18 -19.05 2.38
CA MET A 121 -2.53 -19.59 3.58
C MET A 121 -2.89 -21.05 3.75
N THR A 122 -1.92 -21.86 4.15
CA THR A 122 -2.13 -23.19 4.74
C THR A 122 -1.44 -23.24 6.10
N TYR A 123 -1.77 -24.25 6.90
CA TYR A 123 -1.05 -24.47 8.16
C TYR A 123 -0.91 -25.95 8.45
N THR A 124 0.12 -26.28 9.22
CA THR A 124 0.29 -27.58 9.86
C THR A 124 0.52 -27.37 11.36
N TYR A 125 0.29 -28.40 12.16
CA TYR A 125 0.75 -28.41 13.55
C TYR A 125 1.22 -29.78 13.98
N THR A 126 2.13 -29.80 14.95
CA THR A 126 2.53 -30.99 15.69
C THR A 126 2.28 -30.79 17.18
N MET A 127 2.17 -31.89 17.92
CA MET A 127 2.03 -31.88 19.38
C MET A 127 3.31 -32.42 20.01
N ASP A 128 3.94 -31.59 20.85
CA ASP A 128 5.16 -31.93 21.60
C ASP A 128 4.97 -31.58 23.08
N GLY A 129 4.95 -32.60 23.95
CA GLY A 129 4.81 -32.40 25.41
C GLY A 129 3.59 -31.58 25.84
N GLY A 130 2.45 -31.73 25.15
CA GLY A 130 1.22 -30.95 25.43
C GLY A 130 1.23 -29.53 24.85
N THR A 131 2.23 -29.18 24.04
CA THR A 131 2.33 -27.90 23.32
C THR A 131 2.05 -28.11 21.85
N TYR A 132 1.22 -27.26 21.26
CA TYR A 132 0.99 -27.18 19.83
C TYR A 132 2.13 -26.39 19.18
N CYS A 133 2.77 -26.95 18.16
CA CYS A 133 3.78 -26.29 17.34
C CYS A 133 3.19 -26.08 15.94
N TYR A 134 2.80 -24.84 15.61
CA TYR A 134 2.18 -24.46 14.34
C TYR A 134 3.22 -23.96 13.34
N THR A 135 3.03 -24.31 12.07
CA THR A 135 3.70 -23.68 10.92
C THR A 135 2.62 -23.14 10.00
N LEU A 136 2.57 -21.82 9.82
CA LEU A 136 1.66 -21.14 8.88
C LEU A 136 2.42 -20.84 7.60
N HIS A 137 2.01 -21.44 6.49
CA HIS A 137 2.61 -21.23 5.18
C HIS A 137 1.78 -20.23 4.38
N ILE A 138 2.38 -19.09 4.01
CA ILE A 138 1.69 -17.96 3.39
C ILE A 138 2.27 -17.72 2.00
N VAL A 139 1.39 -17.72 0.99
CA VAL A 139 1.71 -17.46 -0.41
C VAL A 139 1.09 -16.13 -0.82
N PRO A 140 1.87 -15.03 -0.87
CA PRO A 140 1.34 -13.72 -1.24
C PRO A 140 1.06 -13.63 -2.74
N VAL A 141 -0.02 -12.95 -3.09
CA VAL A 141 -0.35 -12.55 -4.47
C VAL A 141 0.26 -11.17 -4.70
N LEU A 142 1.42 -11.12 -5.35
CA LEU A 142 2.10 -9.89 -5.71
C LEU A 142 1.94 -9.60 -7.20
N TYR A 143 1.82 -8.33 -7.56
CA TYR A 143 1.58 -7.92 -8.95
C TYR A 143 2.84 -7.91 -9.81
N THR A 144 4.01 -8.01 -9.18
CA THR A 144 5.32 -8.09 -9.83
C THR A 144 6.12 -9.29 -9.33
N THR A 145 6.96 -9.85 -10.19
CA THR A 145 8.01 -10.79 -9.78
C THR A 145 9.20 -10.05 -9.17
N ARG A 146 10.13 -10.79 -8.55
CA ARG A 146 11.38 -10.22 -8.02
C ARG A 146 12.19 -9.52 -9.11
N GLU A 147 12.26 -10.09 -10.31
CA GLU A 147 13.00 -9.51 -11.45
C GLU A 147 12.33 -8.25 -11.95
N GLN A 148 10.99 -8.24 -12.04
CA GLN A 148 10.24 -7.05 -12.43
C GLN A 148 10.39 -5.94 -11.40
N GLU A 149 10.37 -6.26 -10.10
CA GLU A 149 10.64 -5.26 -9.08
C GLU A 149 12.06 -4.71 -9.18
N ALA A 150 13.07 -5.56 -9.35
CA ALA A 150 14.44 -5.10 -9.46
C ALA A 150 14.62 -4.16 -10.67
N ALA A 151 13.93 -4.45 -11.79
CA ALA A 151 13.90 -3.56 -12.94
C ALA A 151 13.16 -2.24 -12.66
N ALA A 152 12.06 -2.28 -11.91
CA ALA A 152 11.34 -1.08 -11.49
C ALA A 152 12.18 -0.18 -10.57
N GLU A 153 12.85 -0.78 -9.59
CA GLU A 153 13.78 -0.10 -8.66
C GLU A 153 14.92 0.59 -9.41
N GLU A 154 15.55 -0.10 -10.36
CA GLU A 154 16.59 0.48 -11.20
C GLU A 154 16.04 1.62 -12.05
N LYS A 155 14.83 1.45 -12.60
CA LYS A 155 14.21 2.50 -13.41
C LYS A 155 13.82 3.71 -12.55
N VAL A 156 13.35 3.52 -11.32
CA VAL A 156 13.10 4.62 -10.36
C VAL A 156 14.37 5.44 -10.16
N LYS A 157 15.52 4.81 -9.90
CA LYS A 157 16.81 5.50 -9.74
C LYS A 157 17.20 6.28 -10.98
N GLN A 158 17.02 5.69 -12.16
CA GLN A 158 17.29 6.36 -13.43
C GLN A 158 16.39 7.59 -13.62
N VAL A 159 15.08 7.46 -13.37
CA VAL A 159 14.15 8.59 -13.48
C VAL A 159 14.55 9.71 -12.53
N LEU A 160 14.83 9.40 -11.27
CA LEU A 160 15.23 10.41 -10.28
C LEU A 160 16.52 11.14 -10.69
N ALA A 161 17.47 10.44 -11.31
CA ALA A 161 18.67 11.06 -11.88
C ALA A 161 18.35 11.92 -13.11
N ASP A 162 17.50 11.43 -14.02
CA ASP A 162 17.10 12.13 -15.25
C ASP A 162 16.28 13.39 -14.98
N LEU A 163 15.52 13.44 -13.87
CA LEU A 163 14.82 14.64 -13.43
C LEU A 163 15.79 15.79 -13.07
N ASP A 164 17.04 15.47 -12.73
CA ASP A 164 18.14 16.41 -12.45
C ASP A 164 17.74 17.59 -11.55
N LEU A 165 16.91 17.30 -10.53
CA LEU A 165 16.41 18.33 -9.63
C LEU A 165 17.53 18.80 -8.67
N PRO A 166 17.75 20.12 -8.53
CA PRO A 166 18.72 20.61 -7.57
C PRO A 166 18.30 20.23 -6.14
N GLN A 167 19.27 20.09 -5.24
CA GLN A 167 18.97 19.79 -3.83
C GLN A 167 18.07 20.86 -3.17
N SER A 168 18.09 22.10 -3.69
CA SER A 168 17.24 23.20 -3.24
C SER A 168 15.81 23.16 -3.81
N ALA A 169 15.47 22.18 -4.65
CA ALA A 169 14.17 22.10 -5.29
C ALA A 169 13.04 22.02 -4.24
N GLY A 170 12.06 22.90 -4.38
CA GLY A 170 10.88 22.93 -3.54
C GLY A 170 9.94 21.75 -3.80
N ALA A 171 8.99 21.53 -2.90
CA ALA A 171 7.99 20.48 -3.08
C ALA A 171 7.19 20.66 -4.38
N TYR A 172 6.83 21.89 -4.76
CA TYR A 172 6.10 22.16 -6.00
C TYR A 172 6.88 21.70 -7.23
N GLU A 173 8.17 22.06 -7.33
CA GLU A 173 9.03 21.69 -8.46
C GLU A 173 9.19 20.18 -8.57
N LYS A 174 9.36 19.49 -7.43
CA LYS A 174 9.41 18.02 -7.37
C LYS A 174 8.09 17.38 -7.83
N ILE A 175 6.96 17.88 -7.35
CA ILE A 175 5.62 17.38 -7.71
C ILE A 175 5.35 17.60 -9.20
N ALA A 176 5.68 18.79 -9.71
CA ALA A 176 5.55 19.12 -11.12
C ALA A 176 6.43 18.24 -12.00
N ALA A 177 7.71 18.05 -11.64
CA ALA A 177 8.64 17.23 -12.40
C ALA A 177 8.21 15.75 -12.48
N VAL A 178 7.73 15.17 -11.37
CA VAL A 178 7.21 13.80 -11.37
C VAL A 178 5.92 13.69 -12.21
N HIS A 179 4.98 14.62 -12.05
CA HIS A 179 3.76 14.65 -12.84
C HIS A 179 4.09 14.71 -14.34
N ASP A 180 4.90 15.68 -14.74
CA ASP A 180 5.21 15.95 -16.15
C ASP A 180 6.02 14.80 -16.77
N TYR A 181 6.91 14.15 -15.99
CA TYR A 181 7.60 12.94 -16.41
C TYR A 181 6.62 11.81 -16.72
N LEU A 182 5.72 11.48 -15.81
CA LEU A 182 4.76 10.39 -16.00
C LEU A 182 3.79 10.69 -17.15
N ALA A 183 3.36 11.94 -17.29
CA ALA A 183 2.52 12.35 -18.39
C ALA A 183 3.19 12.19 -19.76
N ALA A 184 4.51 12.39 -19.85
CA ALA A 184 5.26 12.25 -21.08
C ALA A 184 5.70 10.81 -21.40
N HIS A 185 5.90 9.95 -20.38
CA HIS A 185 6.57 8.65 -20.53
C HIS A 185 5.68 7.44 -20.28
N THR A 186 4.46 7.64 -19.77
CA THR A 186 3.52 6.54 -19.51
C THR A 186 2.25 6.77 -20.29
N ALA A 187 1.84 5.76 -21.08
CA ALA A 187 0.57 5.75 -21.79
C ALA A 187 -0.53 5.05 -20.98
N TYR A 188 -1.77 5.54 -21.07
CA TYR A 188 -2.89 4.89 -20.41
C TYR A 188 -3.22 3.53 -21.05
N ASP A 189 -3.32 2.46 -20.24
CA ASP A 189 -3.60 1.11 -20.72
C ASP A 189 -5.08 0.89 -21.02
N THR A 190 -5.53 1.38 -22.18
CA THR A 190 -6.92 1.19 -22.63
C THR A 190 -7.29 -0.27 -22.91
N VAL A 191 -6.31 -1.15 -23.12
CA VAL A 191 -6.53 -2.56 -23.48
C VAL A 191 -6.77 -3.39 -22.24
N HIS A 192 -5.90 -3.27 -21.23
CA HIS A 192 -5.96 -4.11 -20.05
C HIS A 192 -6.62 -3.45 -18.84
N ARG A 193 -7.02 -2.17 -18.88
CA ARG A 193 -7.62 -1.47 -17.72
C ARG A 193 -8.76 -2.23 -17.04
N LYS A 194 -9.56 -2.99 -17.79
CA LYS A 194 -10.66 -3.82 -17.25
C LYS A 194 -10.31 -5.31 -17.07
N ASN A 195 -9.07 -5.71 -17.34
CA ASN A 195 -8.62 -7.09 -17.19
C ASN A 195 -8.08 -7.33 -15.76
N GLU A 196 -8.87 -7.96 -14.91
CA GLU A 196 -8.52 -8.28 -13.52
C GLU A 196 -7.34 -9.24 -13.38
N HIS A 197 -6.99 -10.00 -14.43
CA HIS A 197 -5.89 -10.96 -14.42
C HIS A 197 -4.56 -10.37 -14.93
N TYR A 198 -4.57 -9.14 -15.46
CA TYR A 198 -3.36 -8.45 -15.89
C TYR A 198 -2.97 -7.37 -14.88
N HIS A 199 -2.16 -7.75 -13.90
CA HIS A 199 -1.81 -6.86 -12.79
C HIS A 199 -0.72 -5.83 -13.13
N ILE A 200 0.12 -6.09 -14.15
CA ILE A 200 1.25 -5.22 -14.50
C ILE A 200 0.83 -3.76 -14.74
N LYS A 201 -0.35 -3.53 -15.31
CA LYS A 201 -0.91 -2.18 -15.51
C LYS A 201 -1.07 -1.36 -14.21
N SER A 202 -1.09 -2.01 -13.05
CA SER A 202 -1.31 -1.40 -11.74
C SER A 202 0.00 -1.25 -10.93
N THR A 203 1.16 -1.33 -11.59
CA THR A 203 2.48 -1.41 -10.92
C THR A 203 3.43 -0.31 -11.35
N VAL A 204 4.45 -0.06 -10.53
CA VAL A 204 5.58 0.81 -10.88
C VAL A 204 6.32 0.29 -12.12
N TYR A 205 6.47 -1.04 -12.23
CA TYR A 205 7.05 -1.68 -13.40
C TYR A 205 6.26 -1.37 -14.67
N GLY A 206 4.93 -1.44 -14.61
CA GLY A 206 4.05 -1.09 -15.72
C GLY A 206 4.26 0.35 -16.19
N ALA A 207 4.24 1.31 -15.25
CA ALA A 207 4.37 2.72 -15.59
C ALA A 207 5.76 3.07 -16.13
N LEU A 208 6.84 2.64 -15.46
CA LEU A 208 8.19 3.12 -15.74
C LEU A 208 9.00 2.25 -16.70
N VAL A 209 8.82 0.92 -16.64
CA VAL A 209 9.60 -0.03 -17.47
C VAL A 209 8.83 -0.39 -18.72
N TYR A 210 7.54 -0.72 -18.58
CA TYR A 210 6.69 -1.04 -19.73
C TYR A 210 6.15 0.21 -20.44
N GLY A 211 6.15 1.38 -19.78
CA GLY A 211 5.68 2.64 -20.34
C GLY A 211 4.15 2.71 -20.49
N ARG A 212 3.42 1.85 -19.76
CA ARG A 212 1.96 1.75 -19.87
C ARG A 212 1.32 1.28 -18.56
N ALA A 213 0.31 2.02 -18.10
CA ALA A 213 -0.36 1.77 -16.83
C ALA A 213 -1.85 2.16 -16.85
N ALA A 214 -2.63 1.59 -15.95
CA ALA A 214 -3.95 2.10 -15.54
C ALA A 214 -3.80 3.05 -14.34
N CYS A 215 -4.91 3.62 -13.84
CA CYS A 215 -4.91 4.64 -12.79
C CYS A 215 -4.05 4.29 -11.56
N GLN A 216 -4.17 3.08 -11.04
CA GLN A 216 -3.35 2.61 -9.91
C GLN A 216 -1.85 2.57 -10.23
N GLY A 217 -1.46 2.20 -11.45
CA GLY A 217 -0.06 2.20 -11.85
C GLY A 217 0.55 3.61 -11.92
N TYR A 218 -0.23 4.60 -12.37
CA TYR A 218 0.18 6.01 -12.25
C TYR A 218 0.29 6.43 -10.79
N ALA A 219 -0.74 6.17 -9.99
CA ALA A 219 -0.80 6.63 -8.60
C ALA A 219 0.32 6.05 -7.73
N VAL A 220 0.59 4.74 -7.83
CA VAL A 220 1.68 4.11 -7.07
C VAL A 220 3.06 4.59 -7.52
N THR A 221 3.22 4.90 -8.80
CA THR A 221 4.48 5.40 -9.34
C THR A 221 4.75 6.85 -8.93
N ALA A 222 3.73 7.70 -9.00
CA ALA A 222 3.83 9.08 -8.50
C ALA A 222 4.13 9.09 -7.00
N CYS A 223 3.42 8.26 -6.21
CA CYS A 223 3.71 8.09 -4.79
C CYS A 223 5.16 7.66 -4.54
N ARG A 224 5.64 6.63 -5.26
CA ARG A 224 7.01 6.15 -5.14
C ARG A 224 8.04 7.23 -5.42
N LEU A 225 7.96 7.90 -6.59
CA LEU A 225 8.92 8.92 -7.00
C LEU A 225 8.90 10.14 -6.06
N LEU A 226 7.71 10.59 -5.63
CA LEU A 226 7.59 11.72 -4.72
C LEU A 226 8.18 11.43 -3.35
N ARG A 227 7.96 10.22 -2.82
CA ARG A 227 8.53 9.81 -1.54
C ARG A 227 10.05 9.67 -1.59
N GLU A 228 10.61 9.17 -2.69
CA GLU A 228 12.07 9.17 -2.92
C GLU A 228 12.64 10.60 -2.94
N LEU A 229 11.86 11.58 -3.41
CA LEU A 229 12.21 13.01 -3.40
C LEU A 229 11.92 13.71 -2.05
N GLY A 230 11.46 12.96 -1.05
CA GLY A 230 11.12 13.46 0.29
C GLY A 230 9.83 14.28 0.35
N VAL A 231 8.94 14.12 -0.63
CA VAL A 231 7.60 14.75 -0.64
C VAL A 231 6.58 13.75 -0.11
N PRO A 232 5.84 14.07 0.97
CA PRO A 232 4.79 13.21 1.48
C PRO A 232 3.71 12.99 0.41
N CYS A 233 3.43 11.72 0.13
CA CYS A 233 2.44 11.31 -0.86
C CYS A 233 1.84 9.97 -0.43
N CYS A 234 0.53 9.83 -0.60
CA CYS A 234 -0.19 8.57 -0.39
C CYS A 234 -1.04 8.24 -1.62
N VAL A 235 -1.36 6.96 -1.78
CA VAL A 235 -2.25 6.47 -2.83
C VAL A 235 -3.62 6.26 -2.22
N ILE A 236 -4.63 6.94 -2.76
CA ILE A 236 -6.02 6.78 -2.34
C ILE A 236 -6.85 6.18 -3.45
N THR A 237 -7.87 5.43 -3.06
CA THR A 237 -8.80 4.77 -3.98
C THR A 237 -10.22 5.22 -3.76
N GLY A 238 -11.05 5.00 -4.76
CA GLY A 238 -12.42 5.41 -4.75
C GLY A 238 -13.09 5.09 -6.07
N THR A 239 -14.05 5.93 -6.42
CA THR A 239 -14.87 5.82 -7.62
C THR A 239 -14.85 7.14 -8.38
N LEU A 240 -14.68 7.06 -9.69
CA LEU A 240 -14.85 8.17 -10.61
C LEU A 240 -16.19 8.01 -11.34
N THR A 241 -17.07 9.01 -11.23
CA THR A 241 -18.39 9.02 -11.88
C THR A 241 -18.38 9.89 -13.13
N TYR A 242 -18.72 9.31 -14.27
CA TYR A 242 -18.73 9.99 -15.56
C TYR A 242 -20.07 10.68 -15.84
N PRO A 243 -20.12 11.65 -16.79
CA PRO A 243 -21.34 12.38 -17.11
C PRO A 243 -22.51 11.51 -17.59
N ASP A 244 -22.24 10.31 -18.11
CA ASP A 244 -23.25 9.34 -18.52
C ASP A 244 -23.83 8.52 -17.35
N GLY A 245 -23.37 8.79 -16.13
CA GLY A 245 -23.76 8.08 -14.91
C GLY A 245 -23.03 6.76 -14.69
N SER A 246 -22.13 6.37 -15.60
CA SER A 246 -21.25 5.22 -15.36
C SER A 246 -20.20 5.57 -14.30
N ALA A 247 -19.75 4.55 -13.57
CA ALA A 247 -18.79 4.70 -12.50
C ALA A 247 -17.69 3.64 -12.62
N GLU A 248 -16.45 4.02 -12.39
CA GLU A 248 -15.28 3.13 -12.43
C GLU A 248 -14.46 3.26 -11.15
N ALA A 249 -13.95 2.13 -10.65
CA ALA A 249 -12.99 2.14 -9.56
C ALA A 249 -11.74 2.90 -10.00
N HIS A 250 -11.26 3.81 -9.16
CA HIS A 250 -10.20 4.74 -9.51
C HIS A 250 -9.18 4.89 -8.38
N ALA A 251 -7.94 5.19 -8.76
CA ALA A 251 -6.85 5.40 -7.83
C ALA A 251 -6.07 6.66 -8.24
N TRP A 252 -5.76 7.51 -7.28
CA TRP A 252 -5.02 8.75 -7.46
C TRP A 252 -4.21 9.06 -6.20
N ASN A 253 -3.61 10.25 -6.10
CA ASN A 253 -2.76 10.62 -4.98
C ASN A 253 -3.33 11.78 -4.15
N LEU A 254 -3.01 11.74 -2.86
CA LEU A 254 -2.88 12.97 -2.07
C LEU A 254 -1.39 13.24 -1.87
N THR A 255 -0.97 14.49 -2.03
CA THR A 255 0.41 14.94 -1.80
C THR A 255 0.42 16.20 -0.95
N ALA A 256 1.43 16.34 -0.10
CA ALA A 256 1.53 17.45 0.83
C ALA A 256 2.53 18.52 0.37
N ILE A 257 2.10 19.77 0.42
CA ILE A 257 2.93 20.95 0.18
C ILE A 257 2.51 22.07 1.13
N ASP A 258 3.47 22.78 1.71
CA ASP A 258 3.26 23.88 2.66
C ASP A 258 2.31 23.56 3.83
N GLY A 259 2.36 22.30 4.30
CA GLY A 259 1.58 21.83 5.45
C GLY A 259 0.10 21.57 5.14
N GLN A 260 -0.31 21.54 3.88
CA GLN A 260 -1.65 21.16 3.43
C GLN A 260 -1.58 20.01 2.43
N TRP A 261 -2.65 19.22 2.34
CA TRP A 261 -2.76 18.14 1.36
C TRP A 261 -3.56 18.58 0.13
N TYR A 262 -3.21 18.03 -1.01
CA TYR A 262 -3.85 18.30 -2.29
C TYR A 262 -4.02 17.01 -3.08
N ASN A 263 -5.09 16.94 -3.86
CA ASN A 263 -5.27 15.87 -4.84
C ASN A 263 -4.30 16.07 -6.01
N LEU A 264 -3.76 14.95 -6.49
CA LEU A 264 -2.92 14.84 -7.67
C LEU A 264 -3.39 13.60 -8.45
N ASP A 265 -3.87 13.80 -9.68
CA ASP A 265 -4.23 12.70 -10.57
C ASP A 265 -3.62 12.86 -11.96
N VAL A 266 -2.43 12.28 -12.11
CA VAL A 266 -1.70 12.25 -13.38
C VAL A 266 -2.49 11.50 -14.46
N THR A 267 -3.27 10.48 -14.10
CA THR A 267 -4.01 9.65 -15.05
C THR A 267 -5.06 10.47 -15.79
N MET A 268 -5.81 11.28 -15.03
CA MET A 268 -6.88 12.08 -15.59
C MET A 268 -6.35 13.32 -16.31
N ASP A 269 -5.27 13.93 -15.82
CA ASP A 269 -4.57 15.00 -16.55
C ASP A 269 -4.02 14.52 -17.91
N VAL A 270 -3.48 13.30 -17.98
CA VAL A 270 -3.05 12.67 -19.25
C VAL A 270 -4.22 12.38 -20.19
N GLN A 271 -5.31 11.79 -19.67
CA GLN A 271 -6.46 11.43 -20.51
C GLN A 271 -7.20 12.66 -21.06
N ASP A 272 -7.32 13.71 -20.25
CA ASP A 272 -8.00 14.94 -20.65
C ASP A 272 -7.08 15.88 -21.45
N GLY A 273 -5.76 15.66 -21.39
CA GLY A 273 -4.76 16.56 -21.98
C GLY A 273 -4.73 17.91 -21.27
N THR A 274 -4.93 17.92 -19.95
CA THR A 274 -5.00 19.13 -19.12
C THR A 274 -4.09 19.02 -17.89
N ARG A 275 -4.19 19.99 -16.98
CA ARG A 275 -3.53 19.97 -15.66
C ARG A 275 -4.54 20.33 -14.56
N THR A 276 -5.81 20.00 -14.77
CA THR A 276 -6.90 20.40 -13.87
C THR A 276 -6.96 19.56 -12.60
N HIS A 277 -6.34 18.37 -12.59
CA HIS A 277 -6.26 17.46 -11.44
C HIS A 277 -4.94 17.57 -10.67
N PHE A 278 -4.08 18.53 -11.04
CA PHE A 278 -2.82 18.82 -10.38
C PHE A 278 -2.97 19.80 -9.21
N LEU A 279 -2.58 19.37 -8.00
CA LEU A 279 -2.62 20.15 -6.75
C LEU A 279 -3.96 20.84 -6.51
N CYS A 280 -5.03 20.06 -6.64
CA CYS A 280 -6.41 20.52 -6.54
C CYS A 280 -7.09 20.09 -5.23
N THR A 281 -8.21 20.73 -4.92
CA THR A 281 -9.01 20.47 -3.72
C THR A 281 -10.06 19.39 -3.98
N ASP A 282 -10.72 18.89 -2.94
CA ASP A 282 -11.87 18.00 -3.12
C ASP A 282 -13.03 18.67 -3.86
N ALA A 283 -13.20 19.99 -3.70
CA ALA A 283 -14.24 20.75 -4.39
C ALA A 283 -13.98 20.87 -5.91
N ASP A 284 -12.72 20.76 -6.33
CA ASP A 284 -12.33 20.74 -7.74
C ASP A 284 -12.61 19.37 -8.40
N LEU A 285 -12.87 18.33 -7.60
CA LEU A 285 -13.06 16.95 -8.02
C LEU A 285 -14.48 16.41 -7.74
N PRO A 286 -15.56 17.06 -8.21
CA PRO A 286 -16.93 16.68 -7.86
C PRO A 286 -17.36 15.29 -8.40
N ALA A 287 -16.62 14.74 -9.36
CA ALA A 287 -16.84 13.41 -9.91
C ALA A 287 -16.22 12.28 -9.08
N TYR A 288 -15.37 12.62 -8.09
CA TYR A 288 -14.59 11.67 -7.32
C TYR A 288 -15.31 11.37 -6.00
N THR A 289 -15.35 10.09 -5.64
CA THR A 289 -15.82 9.64 -4.32
C THR A 289 -14.76 8.73 -3.73
N ARG A 290 -14.19 9.09 -2.58
CA ARG A 290 -13.20 8.27 -1.89
C ARG A 290 -13.83 7.02 -1.30
N ASP A 291 -13.07 5.92 -1.28
CA ASP A 291 -13.45 4.76 -0.48
C ASP A 291 -13.51 5.12 0.99
N ALA A 292 -14.32 4.39 1.77
CA ALA A 292 -14.64 4.73 3.15
C ALA A 292 -13.39 4.97 4.04
N GLN A 293 -12.33 4.19 3.83
CA GLN A 293 -11.07 4.30 4.57
C GLN A 293 -10.30 5.61 4.32
N TYR A 294 -10.56 6.29 3.22
CA TYR A 294 -9.93 7.58 2.87
C TYR A 294 -10.89 8.76 3.08
N ALA A 295 -12.10 8.48 3.59
CA ALA A 295 -13.16 9.45 3.87
C ALA A 295 -13.53 9.53 5.36
N ASP A 296 -12.98 8.65 6.20
CA ASP A 296 -13.22 8.68 7.64
C ASP A 296 -12.49 9.85 8.34
N ALA A 297 -12.95 10.15 9.56
CA ALA A 297 -12.45 11.27 10.34
C ALA A 297 -10.98 11.14 10.74
N GLU A 298 -10.48 9.91 10.91
CA GLU A 298 -9.09 9.67 11.31
C GLU A 298 -8.17 9.97 10.13
N PHE A 299 -8.47 9.41 8.96
CA PHE A 299 -7.71 9.67 7.75
C PHE A 299 -7.74 11.16 7.37
N CYS A 300 -8.92 11.80 7.40
CA CYS A 300 -9.05 13.22 7.08
C CYS A 300 -8.31 14.13 8.06
N ALA A 301 -8.21 13.76 9.34
CA ALA A 301 -7.45 14.53 10.32
C ALA A 301 -5.93 14.46 10.08
N GLN A 302 -5.43 13.33 9.59
CA GLN A 302 -4.03 13.15 9.20
C GLN A 302 -3.72 13.79 7.83
N HIS A 303 -4.72 13.85 6.95
CA HIS A 303 -4.61 14.34 5.58
C HIS A 303 -5.57 15.51 5.29
N PRO A 304 -5.46 16.66 6.00
CA PRO A 304 -6.37 17.79 5.79
C PRO A 304 -6.14 18.40 4.41
N VAL A 305 -7.10 18.19 3.51
CA VAL A 305 -7.06 18.76 2.16
C VAL A 305 -7.35 20.25 2.19
N ALA A 306 -6.57 21.01 1.43
CA ALA A 306 -6.71 22.46 1.35
C ALA A 306 -8.10 22.89 0.85
N ALA A 307 -8.57 24.03 1.35
CA ALA A 307 -9.85 24.61 0.92
C ALA A 307 -9.76 25.39 -0.41
N ALA A 308 -8.55 25.70 -0.87
CA ALA A 308 -8.29 26.39 -2.13
C ALA A 308 -7.16 25.71 -2.87
N ARG A 309 -7.24 25.71 -4.21
CA ARG A 309 -6.22 25.16 -5.11
C ARG A 309 -4.84 25.79 -4.82
N TYR A 310 -3.78 25.01 -4.97
CA TYR A 310 -2.43 25.53 -4.75
C TYR A 310 -2.10 26.65 -5.76
N PRO A 311 -1.60 27.81 -5.31
CA PRO A 311 -1.19 28.89 -6.19
C PRO A 311 0.13 28.52 -6.88
N ALA A 312 0.04 28.15 -8.15
CA ALA A 312 1.19 27.89 -9.02
C ALA A 312 1.89 29.20 -9.44
#